data_AF-A0A6V7J1E0-F1
#
_entry.id   AF-A0A6V7J1E0-F1
#
_cell.length_a   1.000
_cell.length_b   1.000
_cell.length_c   1.000
_cell.angle_alpha   90.00
_cell.angle_beta   90.00
_cell.angle_gamma   90.00
#
_symmetry.space_group_name_H-M   'P 1'
#
loop_
_entity.id
_entity.type
_entity.pdbx_description
1 polymer ?
#
loop_
_entity_poly.entity_id
_entity_poly.type
_entity_poly.pdbx_seq_one_letter_code
_entity_poly.pdbx_strand_id
1 'polypeptide(L)'
;DLRKFHQVRALALCNWNLKEVTLMGIENLTNLEYLQIDKCQLNEYQMDAILNFKELKNLSLAGVTMSSRHLTTLLEHNPKLEYLNIE
;
A
#
# COMPACT_ATOMS: atom_id res chain seq x y z
N ASP A 1 -11.46 -11.53 7.19
CA ASP A 1 -12.03 -10.52 6.28
C ASP A 1 -11.82 -9.13 6.86
N LEU A 2 -10.94 -8.34 6.23
CA LEU A 2 -10.61 -6.97 6.68
C LEU A 2 -11.64 -5.94 6.20
N ARG A 3 -12.50 -6.29 5.23
CA ARG A 3 -13.47 -5.38 4.61
C ARG A 3 -14.50 -4.80 5.59
N LYS A 4 -14.70 -5.45 6.74
CA LYS A 4 -15.64 -5.00 7.79
C LYS A 4 -15.10 -3.85 8.66
N PHE A 5 -13.82 -3.51 8.55
CA PHE A 5 -13.17 -2.52 9.41
C PHE A 5 -13.02 -1.17 8.72
N HIS A 6 -14.13 -0.48 8.45
CA HIS A 6 -14.17 0.77 7.70
C HIS A 6 -13.49 1.98 8.36
N GLN A 7 -13.17 1.87 9.67
CA GLN A 7 -12.54 2.95 10.45
C GLN A 7 -11.03 2.75 10.62
N VAL A 8 -10.44 1.76 9.95
CA VAL A 8 -8.99 1.51 10.04
C VAL A 8 -8.25 2.65 9.37
N ARG A 9 -7.34 3.26 10.12
CA ARG A 9 -6.44 4.34 9.66
C ARG A 9 -5.00 3.89 9.54
N ALA A 10 -4.62 2.81 10.22
CA ALA A 10 -3.27 2.27 10.18
C ALA A 10 -3.33 0.76 9.99
N LEU A 11 -2.60 0.26 8.99
CA LEU A 11 -2.47 -1.16 8.70
C LEU A 11 -1.01 -1.50 8.42
N ALA A 12 -0.49 -2.48 9.13
CA ALA A 12 0.83 -3.05 8.88
C ALA A 12 0.68 -4.54 8.60
N LEU A 13 1.04 -4.97 7.40
CA LEU A 13 1.08 -6.37 6.98
C LEU A 13 2.56 -6.75 6.81
N CYS A 14 3.24 -6.94 7.94
CA CYS A 14 4.67 -7.26 7.95
C CYS A 14 4.90 -8.76 7.91
N ASN A 15 5.93 -9.17 7.16
CA ASN A 15 6.78 -10.32 7.49
C ASN A 15 6.05 -11.66 7.62
N TRP A 16 5.32 -12.05 6.58
CA TRP A 16 5.00 -13.45 6.39
C TRP A 16 5.79 -13.89 5.17
N ASN A 17 6.29 -15.11 5.17
CA ASN A 17 6.91 -15.76 4.01
C ASN A 17 5.87 -16.01 2.88
N LEU A 18 4.95 -15.06 2.68
CA LEU A 18 3.93 -15.00 1.67
C LEU A 18 4.65 -14.61 0.39
N LYS A 19 5.02 -15.65 -0.37
CA LYS A 19 5.50 -15.48 -1.75
C LYS A 19 4.54 -14.65 -2.61
N GLU A 20 3.26 -14.58 -2.22
CA GLU A 20 2.25 -13.75 -2.87
C GLU A 20 1.38 -13.08 -1.80
N VAL A 21 1.56 -11.77 -1.61
CA VAL A 21 0.61 -10.96 -0.85
C VAL A 21 -0.35 -10.35 -1.86
N THR A 22 -1.63 -10.69 -1.74
CA THR A 22 -2.68 -10.02 -2.47
C THR A 22 -3.21 -8.87 -1.62
N LEU A 23 -3.29 -7.66 -2.17
CA LEU A 23 -4.04 -6.56 -1.52
C LEU A 23 -5.56 -6.78 -1.55
N MET A 24 -6.01 -7.98 -1.97
CA MET A 24 -7.40 -8.39 -1.93
C MET A 24 -7.95 -8.38 -0.50
N GLY A 25 -9.01 -7.59 -0.31
CA GLY A 25 -9.70 -7.43 0.96
C GLY A 25 -9.31 -6.19 1.75
N ILE A 26 -8.32 -5.41 1.29
CA ILE A 26 -7.98 -4.10 1.88
C ILE A 26 -8.27 -2.92 0.96
N GLU A 27 -8.67 -3.14 -0.29
CA GLU A 27 -8.84 -2.06 -1.30
C GLU A 27 -9.90 -1.03 -0.90
N ASN A 28 -10.87 -1.46 -0.08
CA ASN A 28 -11.95 -0.60 0.40
C ASN A 28 -11.63 0.12 1.72
N LEU A 29 -10.41 -0.01 2.25
CA LEU A 29 -9.97 0.70 3.45
C LEU A 29 -9.55 2.14 3.08
N THR A 30 -10.48 2.91 2.54
CA THR A 30 -10.23 4.24 1.95
C THR A 30 -9.81 5.30 2.97
N ASN A 31 -10.00 5.05 4.27
CA ASN A 31 -9.59 5.92 5.37
C ASN A 31 -8.15 5.64 5.88
N LEU A 32 -7.39 4.79 5.18
CA LEU A 32 -6.01 4.48 5.57
C LEU A 32 -5.10 5.72 5.44
N GLU A 33 -4.45 6.06 6.54
CA GLU A 33 -3.41 7.09 6.63
C GLU A 33 -2.01 6.50 6.74
N TYR A 34 -1.89 5.27 7.25
CA TYR A 34 -0.65 4.53 7.37
C TYR A 34 -0.77 3.13 6.77
N LEU A 35 0.13 2.80 5.84
CA LEU A 35 0.25 1.46 5.27
C LEU A 35 1.70 1.00 5.25
N GLN A 36 1.95 -0.20 5.80
CA GLN A 36 3.24 -0.88 5.72
C GLN A 36 3.05 -2.26 5.11
N ILE A 37 3.69 -2.52 3.96
CA ILE A 37 3.66 -3.80 3.23
C ILE A 37 5.05 -4.18 2.72
N ASP A 38 6.06 -3.98 3.57
CA ASP A 38 7.45 -4.25 3.26
C ASP A 38 7.68 -5.69 2.80
N LYS A 39 8.61 -5.86 1.85
CA LYS A 39 9.06 -7.14 1.29
C LYS A 39 7.94 -7.98 0.67
N CYS A 40 6.84 -7.36 0.26
CA CYS A 40 5.78 -8.01 -0.50
C CYS A 40 6.14 -8.06 -2.00
N GLN A 41 5.78 -9.16 -2.66
CA GLN A 41 5.78 -9.21 -4.13
C GLN A 41 4.42 -8.72 -4.64
N LEU A 42 4.41 -7.55 -5.26
CA LEU A 42 3.22 -6.92 -5.83
C LEU A 42 3.29 -6.94 -7.36
N ASN A 43 2.23 -7.40 -8.02
CA ASN A 43 2.03 -7.25 -9.46
C ASN A 43 1.42 -5.88 -9.79
N GLU A 44 1.29 -5.54 -11.09
CA GLU A 44 0.77 -4.24 -11.52
C GLU A 44 -0.63 -3.94 -10.96
N TYR A 45 -1.53 -4.93 -10.97
CA TYR A 45 -2.88 -4.77 -10.40
C TYR A 45 -2.87 -4.46 -8.90
N GLN A 46 -1.95 -5.08 -8.15
CA GLN A 46 -1.80 -4.84 -6.72
C GLN A 46 -1.15 -3.48 -6.45
N MET A 47 -0.23 -3.03 -7.30
CA MET A 47 0.31 -1.66 -7.22
C MET A 47 -0.79 -0.62 -7.46
N ASP A 48 -1.66 -0.84 -8.45
CA ASP A 48 -2.79 0.05 -8.74
C ASP A 48 -3.78 0.14 -7.58
N ALA A 49 -3.95 -0.92 -6.79
CA ALA A 49 -4.81 -0.89 -5.62
C ALA A 49 -4.31 0.08 -4.54
N ILE A 50 -3.00 0.35 -4.44
CA ILE A 50 -2.44 1.36 -3.51
C ILE A 50 -2.93 2.76 -3.86
N LEU A 51 -3.20 3.02 -5.15
CA LEU A 51 -3.68 4.32 -5.64
C LEU A 51 -5.09 4.65 -5.11
N ASN A 52 -5.84 3.68 -4.60
CA ASN A 52 -7.16 3.90 -3.99
C ASN A 52 -7.09 4.52 -2.60
N PHE A 53 -5.94 4.44 -1.91
CA PHE A 53 -5.78 4.96 -0.55
C PHE A 53 -5.44 6.45 -0.54
N LYS A 54 -6.42 7.29 -0.89
CA LYS A 54 -6.25 8.74 -1.04
C LYS A 54 -5.89 9.49 0.24
N GLU A 55 -6.12 8.88 1.40
CA GLU A 55 -5.81 9.45 2.71
C GLU A 55 -4.41 9.09 3.22
N LEU A 56 -3.61 8.33 2.47
CA LEU A 56 -2.26 7.92 2.90
C LEU A 56 -1.36 9.12 3.16
N LYS A 57 -0.77 9.13 4.35
CA LYS A 57 0.29 10.03 4.79
C LYS A 57 1.62 9.31 4.93
N ASN A 58 1.59 8.04 5.33
CA ASN A 58 2.78 7.23 5.55
C ASN A 58 2.65 5.91 4.79
N LEU A 59 3.59 5.66 3.88
CA LEU A 59 3.66 4.43 3.12
C LEU A 59 5.05 3.82 3.21
N SER A 60 5.12 2.54 3.57
CA SER A 60 6.35 1.76 3.52
C SER A 60 6.19 0.57 2.57
N LEU A 61 7.07 0.57 1.56
CA LEU A 61 7.23 -0.42 0.51
C LEU A 61 8.70 -0.93 0.50
N ALA A 62 9.34 -0.97 1.66
CA ALA A 62 10.74 -1.37 1.80
C ALA A 62 10.97 -2.76 1.19
N GLY A 63 11.95 -2.91 0.30
CA GLY A 63 12.21 -4.18 -0.39
C GLY A 63 11.09 -4.67 -1.32
N VAL A 64 10.14 -3.82 -1.72
CA VAL A 64 9.16 -4.13 -2.80
C VAL A 64 9.78 -3.78 -4.14
N THR A 65 9.69 -4.69 -5.12
CA THR A 65 10.17 -4.42 -6.49
C THR A 65 9.12 -3.60 -7.25
N MET A 66 9.49 -2.41 -7.72
CA MET A 66 8.62 -1.56 -8.54
C MET A 66 9.40 -0.80 -9.63
N SER A 67 8.71 -0.41 -10.70
CA SER A 67 9.29 0.41 -11.77
C SER A 67 9.26 1.89 -11.39
N SER A 68 10.07 2.71 -12.07
CA SER A 68 10.00 4.17 -11.94
C SER A 68 8.62 4.74 -12.30
N ARG A 69 7.94 4.12 -13.28
CA ARG A 69 6.56 4.48 -13.65
C ARG A 69 5.60 4.28 -12.47
N HIS A 70 5.67 3.14 -11.79
CA HIS A 70 4.82 2.87 -10.63
C HIS A 70 5.03 3.91 -9.52
N LEU A 71 6.29 4.27 -9.26
CA LEU A 71 6.62 5.29 -8.28
C LEU A 71 6.05 6.67 -8.65
N THR A 72 6.21 7.10 -9.91
CA THR A 72 5.62 8.37 -10.38
C THR A 72 4.10 8.36 -10.22
N THR A 73 3.43 7.31 -10.68
CA THR A 73 1.97 7.20 -10.59
C THR A 73 1.49 7.19 -9.12
N LEU A 74 2.20 6.51 -8.22
CA LEU A 74 1.90 6.51 -6.79
C LEU A 74 1.97 7.93 -6.22
N LEU A 75 3.05 8.67 -6.49
CA LEU A 75 3.21 10.04 -6.00
C LEU A 75 2.15 11.00 -6.55
N GLU A 76 1.74 10.84 -7.81
CA GLU A 76 0.67 11.64 -8.43
C GLU A 76 -0.71 11.39 -7.79
N HIS A 77 -0.96 10.15 -7.33
CA HIS A 77 -2.28 9.72 -6.86
C HIS A 77 -2.46 9.80 -5.35
N ASN A 78 -1.39 10.03 -4.59
CA ASN A 78 -1.37 10.14 -3.14
C ASN A 78 -0.84 11.52 -2.71
N PRO A 79 -1.59 12.62 -2.97
CA PRO A 79 -1.12 13.99 -2.72
C PRO A 79 -0.95 14.35 -1.23
N LYS A 80 -1.46 13.49 -0.33
CA LYS A 80 -1.35 13.64 1.12
C LYS A 80 -0.12 12.92 1.69
N LEU A 81 0.67 12.25 0.85
CA LEU A 81 1.80 11.45 1.30
C LEU A 81 2.90 12.36 1.88
N GLU A 82 3.21 12.17 3.15
CA GLU A 82 4.22 12.92 3.92
C GLU A 82 5.50 12.11 4.07
N TYR A 83 5.39 10.77 4.10
CA TYR A 83 6.51 9.85 4.26
C TYR A 83 6.37 8.65 3.33
N LEU A 84 7.45 8.37 2.60
CA LEU A 84 7.58 7.22 1.71
C LEU A 84 8.90 6.50 2.01
N ASN A 85 8.82 5.21 2.30
CA ASN A 85 9.98 4.33 2.40
C ASN A 85 9.97 3.30 1.26
N ILE A 86 11.06 3.24 0.49
CA ILE A 86 11.27 2.30 -0.63
C ILE A 86 12.60 1.55 -0.53
N GLU A 87 13.39 1.79 0.53
CA GLU A 87 14.68 1.10 0.76
C GLU A 87 14.49 -0.29 1.38
#